data_AF-A0A8T4IP19-F1
#
_entry.id   AF-A0A8T4IP19-F1
#
_cell.length_a   1.000
_cell.length_b   1.000
_cell.length_c   1.000
_cell.angle_alpha   90.00
_cell.angle_beta   90.00
_cell.angle_gamma   90.00
#
_symmetry.space_group_name_H-M   'P 1'
#
loop_
_entity.id
_entity.type
_entity.pdbx_description
1 polymer ?
#
loop_
_entity_poly.entity_id
_entity_poly.type
_entity_poly.pdbx_seq_one_letter_code
_entity_poly.pdbx_strand_id
1 'polypeptide(L)'
;MLEDSKRMEFLDALDDPSIKWHAVQSMDFGVLDKILHEGLPASYQTGDGEWWQVCVSRSPSSTAKDGKLYNSFLRYTMEPSRFAVAIRTDKSHRPERWFFQDEQITTQRTPPADIVAVAVNDRTLASPLSAVEVDGLQINTGNREYFEGNLEWMHSVCGEVIAKEFREKWAGAGVGNDRVQRVMLREIESYMRTSGGGISTVADAVKDCIVRSGSSATLLSWDDQTKKALESITERLSAGQAITSSLKELVQSRRSQQAIAAAARLPTSTSNISNQAAAFSGSSAAPVARLGDRLKSFVRKPARRL
;
A
#
# COMPACT_ATOMS: atom_id res chain seq x y z
N MET A 1 -2.20 9.96 -16.09
CA MET A 1 -2.24 11.37 -15.63
C MET A 1 -2.68 11.51 -14.17
N LEU A 2 -3.84 11.01 -13.73
CA LEU A 2 -4.25 11.11 -12.32
C LEU A 2 -3.38 10.28 -11.35
N GLU A 3 -2.96 9.08 -11.75
CA GLU A 3 -2.03 8.25 -10.97
C GLU A 3 -0.63 8.87 -10.86
N ASP A 4 -0.18 9.55 -11.90
CA ASP A 4 1.11 10.25 -11.87
C ASP A 4 1.06 11.46 -10.93
N SER A 5 -0.06 12.20 -10.87
CA SER A 5 -0.23 13.32 -9.93
C SER A 5 -0.15 12.86 -8.48
N LYS A 6 -0.91 11.82 -8.11
CA LYS A 6 -0.91 11.28 -6.73
C LYS A 6 0.47 10.75 -6.32
N ARG A 7 1.18 10.11 -7.25
CA ARG A 7 2.55 9.65 -7.01
C ARG A 7 3.51 10.83 -6.81
N MET A 8 3.33 11.91 -7.56
CA MET A 8 4.16 13.11 -7.43
C MET A 8 3.93 13.80 -6.09
N GLU A 9 2.68 13.88 -5.65
CA GLU A 9 2.32 14.38 -4.31
C GLU A 9 2.95 13.53 -3.20
N PHE A 10 3.00 12.19 -3.37
CA PHE A 10 3.72 11.31 -2.44
C PHE A 10 5.21 11.66 -2.38
N LEU A 11 5.88 11.80 -3.53
CA LEU A 11 7.30 12.14 -3.57
C LEU A 11 7.59 13.54 -3.02
N ASP A 12 6.70 14.51 -3.25
CA ASP A 12 6.79 15.84 -2.64
C ASP A 12 6.72 15.77 -1.11
N ALA A 13 5.84 14.92 -0.56
CA ALA A 13 5.74 14.71 0.87
C ALA A 13 6.97 13.99 1.48
N LEU A 14 7.75 13.24 0.70
CA LEU A 14 9.02 12.67 1.17
C LEU A 14 10.12 13.73 1.31
N ASP A 15 10.08 14.76 0.46
CA ASP A 15 11.05 15.85 0.40
C ASP A 15 10.75 17.00 1.37
N ASP A 16 9.51 17.10 1.88
CA ASP A 16 9.16 18.07 2.92
C ASP A 16 9.81 17.71 4.27
N PRO A 17 10.70 18.57 4.82
CA PRO A 17 11.36 18.31 6.09
C PRO A 17 10.41 18.42 7.30
N SER A 18 9.27 19.11 7.16
CA SER A 18 8.26 19.27 8.21
C SER A 18 7.37 18.03 8.37
N ILE A 19 7.31 17.18 7.34
CA ILE A 19 6.52 15.95 7.35
C ILE A 19 7.35 14.81 7.95
N LYS A 20 6.76 14.12 8.92
CA LYS A 20 7.27 12.87 9.50
C LYS A 20 6.33 11.74 9.12
N TRP A 21 6.89 10.55 8.93
CA TRP A 21 6.13 9.39 8.52
C TRP A 21 5.94 8.47 9.70
N HIS A 22 4.70 8.34 10.14
CA HIS A 22 4.32 7.46 11.21
C HIS A 22 4.05 6.06 10.68
N ALA A 23 4.75 5.13 11.30
CA ALA A 23 4.75 3.73 10.98
C ALA A 23 4.27 2.96 12.22
N VAL A 24 3.09 2.34 12.13
CA VAL A 24 2.65 1.35 13.14
C VAL A 24 2.99 -0.02 12.58
N GLN A 25 3.56 -0.91 13.40
CA GLN A 25 3.87 -2.28 12.97
C GLN A 25 2.64 -3.05 12.45
N SER A 26 1.45 -2.66 12.92
CA SER A 26 0.14 -3.20 12.60
C SER A 26 -0.88 -2.07 12.38
N MET A 27 -0.77 -1.30 11.29
CA MET A 27 -1.79 -0.30 10.97
C MET A 27 -2.94 -0.97 10.21
N ASP A 28 -4.08 -1.11 10.88
CA ASP A 28 -5.35 -1.58 10.31
C ASP A 28 -6.38 -0.45 10.25
N PHE A 29 -7.50 -0.70 9.58
CA PHE A 29 -8.50 0.35 9.35
C PHE A 29 -9.17 0.87 10.62
N GLY A 30 -9.33 0.03 11.66
CA GLY A 30 -9.85 0.49 12.95
C GLY A 30 -8.90 1.46 13.65
N VAL A 31 -7.61 1.14 13.64
CA VAL A 31 -6.55 2.04 14.14
C VAL A 31 -6.50 3.33 13.32
N LEU A 32 -6.61 3.22 12.00
CA LEU A 32 -6.62 4.39 11.13
C LEU A 32 -7.80 5.30 11.45
N ASP A 33 -9.01 4.75 11.52
CA ASP A 33 -10.23 5.50 11.84
C ASP A 33 -10.09 6.22 13.18
N LYS A 34 -9.57 5.53 14.20
CA LYS A 34 -9.29 6.13 15.52
C LYS A 34 -8.22 7.22 15.46
N ILE A 35 -7.12 6.99 14.74
CA ILE A 35 -6.05 7.98 14.54
C ILE A 35 -6.61 9.24 13.86
N LEU A 36 -7.47 9.08 12.85
CA LEU A 36 -8.05 10.19 12.11
C LEU A 36 -9.10 10.97 12.93
N HIS A 37 -9.86 10.30 13.82
CA HIS A 37 -10.83 10.96 14.69
C HIS A 37 -10.19 11.62 15.91
N GLU A 38 -9.32 10.90 16.60
CA GLU A 38 -8.85 11.30 17.92
C GLU A 38 -7.41 11.81 17.92
N GLY A 39 -6.63 11.48 16.89
CA GLY A 39 -5.23 11.87 16.76
C GLY A 39 -4.29 10.75 17.21
N LEU A 40 -3.05 10.80 16.70
CA LEU A 40 -2.02 9.82 17.00
C LEU A 40 -1.59 9.92 18.47
N PRO A 41 -1.64 8.83 19.26
CA PRO A 41 -1.19 8.85 20.65
C PRO A 41 0.30 9.19 20.74
N ALA A 42 0.71 9.72 21.91
CA ALA A 42 2.13 9.83 22.23
C ALA A 42 2.73 8.42 22.30
N SER A 43 4.00 8.29 21.94
CA SER A 43 4.77 7.07 22.13
C SER A 43 4.97 6.81 23.64
N TYR A 44 4.01 6.13 24.27
CA TYR A 44 4.02 5.83 25.71
C TYR A 44 4.71 4.50 26.01
N GLN A 45 5.52 4.45 27.08
CA GLN A 45 6.01 3.21 27.67
C GLN A 45 5.09 2.85 28.85
N THR A 46 4.45 1.68 28.82
CA THR A 46 3.68 1.18 29.96
C THR A 46 4.57 0.98 31.17
N GLY A 47 3.96 0.98 32.37
CA GLY A 47 4.66 0.75 33.63
C GLY A 47 5.37 -0.61 33.71
N ASP A 48 5.00 -1.55 32.85
CA ASP A 48 5.61 -2.88 32.72
C ASP A 48 6.78 -2.90 31.73
N GLY A 49 7.17 -1.73 31.20
CA GLY A 49 8.29 -1.57 30.27
C GLY A 49 7.93 -1.80 28.81
N GLU A 50 6.67 -2.12 28.48
CA GLU A 50 6.22 -2.33 27.11
C GLU A 50 5.90 -1.01 26.42
N TRP A 51 6.55 -0.75 25.29
CA TRP A 51 6.28 0.44 24.49
C TRP A 51 5.04 0.26 23.63
N TRP A 52 4.22 1.31 23.54
CA TRP A 52 3.42 1.50 22.34
C TRP A 52 4.37 1.61 21.14
N GLN A 53 4.21 0.72 20.16
CA GLN A 53 5.08 0.57 18.98
C GLN A 53 4.87 1.68 17.93
N VAL A 54 4.61 2.90 18.40
CA VAL A 54 4.25 4.07 17.60
C VAL A 54 5.52 4.91 17.51
N CYS A 55 6.22 4.83 16.37
CA CYS A 55 7.41 5.61 16.09
C CYS A 55 7.25 6.43 14.82
N VAL A 56 7.77 7.66 14.85
CA VAL A 56 7.85 8.49 13.66
C VAL A 56 9.23 8.30 13.03
N SER A 57 9.24 7.95 11.76
CA SER A 57 10.44 8.10 10.94
C SER A 57 10.69 9.58 10.71
N ARG A 58 11.94 10.01 10.85
CA ARG A 58 12.36 11.32 10.38
C ARG A 58 12.05 11.44 8.88
N SER A 59 11.75 12.67 8.41
CA SER A 59 11.64 12.99 6.97
C SER A 59 12.71 12.23 6.15
N PRO A 60 12.32 11.31 5.25
CA PRO A 60 13.25 10.46 4.52
C PRO A 60 14.31 11.25 3.75
N SER A 61 13.91 12.38 3.14
CA SER A 61 14.84 13.25 2.42
C SER A 61 15.84 13.93 3.35
N SER A 62 15.40 14.39 4.51
CA SER A 62 16.31 14.96 5.52
C SER A 62 17.30 13.91 6.04
N THR A 63 16.82 12.68 6.26
CA THR A 63 17.65 11.55 6.70
C THR A 63 18.71 11.20 5.63
N ALA A 64 18.30 11.13 4.37
CA ALA A 64 19.19 10.86 3.23
C ALA A 64 20.26 11.94 3.02
N LYS A 65 19.90 13.22 3.15
CA LYS A 65 20.83 14.36 3.05
C LYS A 65 21.91 14.32 4.13
N ASP A 66 21.57 13.86 5.33
CA ASP A 66 22.51 13.66 6.42
C ASP A 66 23.40 12.40 6.26
N GLY A 67 23.29 11.69 5.13
CA GLY A 67 24.02 10.45 4.88
C GLY A 67 23.53 9.27 5.72
N LYS A 68 22.33 9.35 6.28
CA LYS A 68 21.74 8.31 7.14
C LYS A 68 20.72 7.49 6.37
N LEU A 69 20.55 6.25 6.81
CA LEU A 69 19.53 5.34 6.27
C LEU A 69 18.16 5.71 6.83
N TYR A 70 17.12 5.65 5.99
CA TYR A 70 15.72 5.83 6.37
C TYR A 70 14.97 4.48 6.40
N ASN A 71 15.61 3.47 6.99
CA ASN A 71 15.17 2.08 6.92
C ASN A 71 13.84 1.84 7.64
N SER A 72 13.52 2.63 8.67
CA SER A 72 12.24 2.52 9.37
C SER A 72 11.08 2.85 8.43
N PHE A 73 11.18 3.95 7.67
CA PHE A 73 10.21 4.31 6.64
C PHE A 73 10.05 3.19 5.61
N LEU A 74 11.16 2.67 5.07
CA LEU A 74 11.08 1.59 4.09
C LEU A 74 10.42 0.33 4.65
N ARG A 75 10.82 -0.12 5.85
CA ARG A 75 10.30 -1.34 6.46
C ARG A 75 8.81 -1.24 6.76
N TYR A 76 8.35 -0.11 7.29
CA TYR A 76 6.98 -0.02 7.77
C TYR A 76 6.00 0.57 6.77
N THR A 77 6.47 1.47 5.91
CA THR A 77 5.62 2.22 4.97
C THR A 77 5.63 1.61 3.57
N MET A 78 6.71 0.93 3.18
CA MET A 78 6.88 0.43 1.81
C MET A 78 6.56 -1.07 1.67
N GLU A 79 5.92 -1.67 2.66
CA GLU A 79 5.40 -3.02 2.53
C GLU A 79 4.04 -3.02 1.81
N PRO A 80 3.82 -3.92 0.83
CA PRO A 80 2.64 -3.81 -0.01
C PRO A 80 1.30 -4.10 0.66
N SER A 81 1.32 -4.60 1.89
CA SER A 81 0.13 -4.89 2.70
C SER A 81 -0.04 -3.88 3.84
N ARG A 82 0.67 -2.74 3.80
CA ARG A 82 0.63 -1.72 4.85
C ARG A 82 0.26 -0.36 4.28
N PHE A 83 -0.20 0.50 5.17
CA PHE A 83 -0.31 1.92 4.93
C PHE A 83 0.40 2.69 6.06
N ALA A 84 0.73 3.94 5.80
CA ALA A 84 1.41 4.81 6.76
C ALA A 84 0.70 6.16 6.84
N VAL A 85 0.90 6.85 7.97
CA VAL A 85 0.29 8.15 8.22
C VAL A 85 1.39 9.21 8.20
N ALA A 86 1.25 10.21 7.37
CA ALA A 86 2.12 11.37 7.38
C ALA A 86 1.58 12.40 8.37
N ILE A 87 2.44 12.90 9.25
CA ILE A 87 2.09 13.89 10.26
C ILE A 87 3.02 15.10 10.18
N ARG A 88 2.52 16.25 10.62
CA ARG A 88 3.31 17.46 10.83
C ARG A 88 3.45 17.69 12.33
N THR A 89 4.64 17.48 12.87
CA THR A 89 4.92 17.71 14.30
C THR A 89 6.34 18.19 14.52
N ASP A 90 6.51 19.11 15.45
CA ASP A 90 7.77 19.58 16.00
C ASP A 90 8.18 18.85 17.28
N LYS A 91 7.32 17.96 17.81
CA LYS A 91 7.46 17.33 19.13
C LYS A 91 7.88 15.88 19.03
N SER A 92 9.16 15.67 18.76
CA SER A 92 9.76 14.35 18.80
C SER A 92 11.15 14.40 19.42
N HIS A 93 11.60 13.27 19.96
CA HIS A 93 12.97 13.11 20.42
C HIS A 93 13.54 11.79 19.95
N ARG A 94 14.88 11.76 19.85
CA ARG A 94 15.58 10.55 19.46
C ARG A 94 15.85 9.70 20.71
N PRO A 95 15.41 8.44 20.73
CA PRO A 95 15.73 7.55 21.83
C PRO A 95 17.15 6.98 21.71
N GLU A 96 17.77 6.65 22.84
CA GLU A 96 19.18 6.21 22.88
C GLU A 96 19.39 4.75 22.43
N ARG A 97 18.35 3.90 22.44
CA ARG A 97 18.45 2.45 22.18
C ARG A 97 17.30 1.92 21.33
N TRP A 98 17.24 2.31 20.07
CA TRP A 98 16.27 1.77 19.11
C TRP A 98 16.95 1.05 17.95
N PHE A 99 16.20 0.13 17.34
CA PHE A 99 16.66 -0.73 16.26
C PHE A 99 17.02 0.09 15.00
N PHE A 100 16.30 1.20 14.75
CA PHE A 100 16.56 2.09 13.64
C PHE A 100 17.09 3.46 14.08
N GLN A 101 18.09 3.95 13.35
CA GLN A 101 18.79 5.19 13.71
C GLN A 101 17.99 6.46 13.36
N ASP A 102 17.01 6.33 12.48
CA ASP A 102 16.15 7.36 11.91
C ASP A 102 14.78 7.49 12.60
N GLU A 103 14.50 6.65 13.61
CA GLU A 103 13.28 6.71 14.40
C GLU A 103 13.32 7.78 15.50
N GLN A 104 12.14 8.32 15.80
CA GLN A 104 11.90 9.27 16.87
C GLN A 104 10.59 8.93 17.60
N ILE A 105 10.53 9.30 18.87
CA ILE A 105 9.40 9.10 19.77
C ILE A 105 8.62 10.41 19.85
N THR A 106 7.29 10.35 19.72
CA THR A 106 6.43 11.51 19.94
C THR A 106 6.23 11.71 21.44
N THR A 107 6.59 12.89 21.94
CA THR A 107 6.46 13.20 23.38
C THR A 107 5.05 13.64 23.75
N GLN A 108 4.21 13.93 22.76
CA GLN A 108 2.85 14.40 22.94
C GLN A 108 1.95 13.73 21.91
N ARG A 109 0.65 13.68 22.24
CA ARG A 109 -0.38 13.30 21.28
C ARG A 109 -0.30 14.25 20.08
N THR A 110 -0.31 13.69 18.87
CA THR A 110 -0.45 14.47 17.65
C THR A 110 -1.94 14.68 17.39
N PRO A 111 -2.43 15.92 17.36
CA PRO A 111 -3.82 16.23 17.03
C PRO A 111 -4.23 15.67 15.65
N PRO A 112 -5.53 15.36 15.44
CA PRO A 112 -6.05 14.97 14.13
C PRO A 112 -5.69 15.94 12.99
N ALA A 113 -5.71 17.25 13.27
CA ALA A 113 -5.42 18.30 12.29
C ALA A 113 -3.97 18.29 11.77
N ASP A 114 -3.06 17.67 12.53
CA ASP A 114 -1.65 17.53 12.15
C ASP A 114 -1.39 16.27 11.31
N ILE A 115 -2.42 15.42 11.10
CA ILE A 115 -2.37 14.30 10.17
C ILE A 115 -2.66 14.81 8.77
N VAL A 116 -1.62 14.87 7.94
CA VAL A 116 -1.67 15.53 6.63
C VAL A 116 -1.92 14.54 5.49
N ALA A 117 -1.54 13.28 5.64
CA ALA A 117 -1.79 12.27 4.62
C ALA A 117 -1.82 10.84 5.16
N VAL A 118 -2.40 9.94 4.37
CA VAL A 118 -2.29 8.49 4.52
C VAL A 118 -1.74 7.95 3.20
N ALA A 119 -0.62 7.23 3.25
CA ALA A 119 0.01 6.64 2.07
C ALA A 119 -0.24 5.14 2.00
N VAL A 120 -0.59 4.65 0.81
CA VAL A 120 -0.91 3.25 0.54
C VAL A 120 -0.17 2.72 -0.69
N ASN A 121 0.20 1.43 -0.68
CA ASN A 121 0.41 0.69 -1.92
C ASN A 121 -0.95 0.14 -2.36
N ASP A 122 -1.53 0.71 -3.41
CA ASP A 122 -2.90 0.36 -3.78
C ASP A 122 -2.99 -1.06 -4.35
N ARG A 123 -3.72 -1.93 -3.66
CA ARG A 123 -3.96 -3.33 -4.01
C ARG A 123 -5.42 -3.69 -3.75
N THR A 124 -5.87 -4.83 -4.27
CA THR A 124 -7.23 -5.32 -4.00
C THR A 124 -7.42 -5.58 -2.50
N LEU A 125 -8.58 -5.21 -1.96
CA LEU A 125 -8.90 -5.36 -0.53
C LEU A 125 -9.03 -6.85 -0.12
N ALA A 126 -9.33 -7.74 -1.08
CA ALA A 126 -9.26 -9.20 -0.93
C ALA A 126 -7.83 -9.75 -0.74
N SER A 127 -6.80 -8.99 -1.15
CA SER A 127 -5.41 -9.30 -0.86
C SER A 127 -5.13 -8.84 0.56
N PRO A 128 -4.61 -9.71 1.44
CA PRO A 128 -4.58 -9.40 2.85
C PRO A 128 -3.73 -8.16 3.08
N LEU A 129 -4.30 -7.17 3.77
CA LEU A 129 -3.57 -6.10 4.48
C LEU A 129 -2.73 -6.62 5.66
N SER A 130 -2.39 -7.91 5.61
CA SER A 130 -1.55 -8.63 6.54
C SER A 130 -1.07 -9.90 5.83
N ALA A 131 -0.12 -9.75 4.91
CA ALA A 131 0.74 -10.86 4.48
C ALA A 131 2.04 -10.91 5.29
N VAL A 132 2.20 -10.02 6.27
CA VAL A 132 3.25 -10.14 7.26
C VAL A 132 2.70 -11.12 8.28
N GLU A 133 3.30 -12.32 8.33
CA GLU A 133 3.29 -13.08 9.57
C GLU A 133 3.61 -12.08 10.68
N VAL A 134 2.80 -12.05 11.73
CA VAL A 134 3.05 -11.27 12.95
C VAL A 134 4.33 -11.84 13.60
N ASP A 135 5.47 -11.67 12.94
CA ASP A 135 6.73 -12.31 13.24
C ASP A 135 7.44 -11.37 14.22
N GLY A 136 7.22 -11.66 15.50
CA GLY A 136 7.89 -10.99 16.62
C GLY A 136 7.00 -10.22 17.60
N LEU A 137 5.68 -10.13 17.37
CA LEU A 137 4.77 -9.60 18.40
C LEU A 137 4.41 -10.75 19.35
N GLN A 138 5.16 -10.86 20.46
CA GLN A 138 4.62 -11.54 21.62
C GLN A 138 3.27 -10.90 21.96
N ILE A 139 2.24 -11.74 22.06
CA ILE A 139 0.85 -11.34 22.24
C ILE A 139 0.73 -10.58 23.56
N ASN A 140 0.62 -9.26 23.50
CA ASN A 140 0.38 -8.39 24.65
C ASN A 140 -0.96 -7.65 24.54
N THR A 141 -1.30 -6.88 25.57
CA THR A 141 -2.55 -6.12 25.73
C THR A 141 -2.87 -5.20 24.54
N GLY A 142 -1.85 -4.74 23.80
CA GLY A 142 -2.01 -3.92 22.59
C GLY A 142 -2.86 -4.58 21.51
N ASN A 143 -2.71 -5.89 21.26
CA ASN A 143 -3.47 -6.63 20.24
C ASN A 143 -4.99 -6.58 20.45
N ARG A 144 -5.45 -6.41 21.70
CA ARG A 144 -6.88 -6.36 22.03
C ARG A 144 -7.51 -5.08 21.54
N GLU A 145 -6.81 -3.96 21.70
CA GLU A 145 -7.26 -2.66 21.22
C GLU A 145 -7.31 -2.63 19.68
N TYR A 146 -6.35 -3.27 19.01
CA TYR A 146 -6.38 -3.46 17.54
C TYR A 146 -7.61 -4.26 17.09
N PHE A 147 -7.91 -5.38 17.76
CA PHE A 147 -9.07 -6.21 17.41
C PHE A 147 -10.41 -5.49 17.65
N GLU A 148 -10.58 -4.83 18.79
CA GLU A 148 -11.80 -4.06 19.07
C GLU A 148 -11.95 -2.86 18.15
N GLY A 149 -10.85 -2.17 17.81
CA GLY A 149 -10.88 -1.07 16.84
C GLY A 149 -11.39 -1.52 15.46
N ASN A 150 -10.98 -2.70 14.98
CA ASN A 150 -11.53 -3.24 13.72
C ASN A 150 -13.01 -3.64 13.84
N LEU A 151 -13.46 -4.11 15.00
CA LEU A 151 -14.88 -4.39 15.23
C LEU A 151 -15.72 -3.10 15.26
N GLU A 152 -15.20 -2.04 15.87
CA GLU A 152 -15.83 -0.71 15.85
C GLU A 152 -15.91 -0.16 14.42
N TRP A 153 -14.85 -0.33 13.64
CA TRP A 153 -14.88 0.07 12.23
C TRP A 153 -15.86 -0.79 11.41
N MET A 154 -15.89 -2.11 11.61
CA MET A 154 -16.89 -2.99 11.01
C MET A 154 -18.31 -2.56 11.35
N HIS A 155 -18.56 -2.14 12.59
CA HIS A 155 -19.83 -1.59 13.02
C HIS A 155 -20.17 -0.30 12.24
N SER A 156 -19.21 0.60 12.06
CA SER A 156 -19.40 1.83 11.28
C SER A 156 -19.67 1.58 9.78
N VAL A 157 -19.07 0.55 9.20
CA VAL A 157 -19.18 0.26 7.76
C VAL A 157 -20.38 -0.64 7.46
N CYS A 158 -20.49 -1.78 8.13
CA CYS A 158 -21.49 -2.82 7.86
C CYS A 158 -22.78 -2.64 8.68
N GLY A 159 -22.74 -1.84 9.75
CA GLY A 159 -23.85 -1.66 10.68
C GLY A 159 -23.86 -2.65 11.85
N GLU A 160 -24.70 -2.35 12.84
CA GLU A 160 -24.72 -3.01 14.15
C GLU A 160 -24.98 -4.51 14.09
N VAL A 161 -25.94 -4.93 13.28
CA VAL A 161 -26.36 -6.34 13.19
C VAL A 161 -25.20 -7.22 12.73
N ILE A 162 -24.52 -6.83 11.64
CA ILE A 162 -23.42 -7.60 11.05
C ILE A 162 -22.22 -7.64 12.00
N ALA A 163 -21.88 -6.52 12.64
CA ALA A 163 -20.79 -6.46 13.61
C ALA A 163 -21.07 -7.32 14.85
N LYS A 164 -22.31 -7.33 15.34
CA LYS A 164 -22.74 -8.17 16.46
C LYS A 164 -22.68 -9.65 16.13
N GLU A 165 -23.22 -10.07 14.98
CA GLU A 165 -23.14 -11.46 14.51
C GLU A 165 -21.69 -11.92 14.37
N PHE A 166 -20.81 -11.06 13.85
CA PHE A 166 -19.39 -11.36 13.75
C PHE A 166 -18.76 -11.55 15.13
N ARG A 167 -19.03 -10.62 16.06
CA ARG A 167 -18.52 -10.68 17.44
C ARG A 167 -18.99 -11.96 18.15
N GLU A 168 -20.24 -12.36 17.99
CA GLU A 168 -20.79 -13.59 18.57
C GLU A 168 -20.17 -14.85 17.95
N LYS A 169 -20.00 -14.88 16.62
CA LYS A 169 -19.42 -16.02 15.90
C LYS A 169 -17.94 -16.26 16.23
N TRP A 170 -17.21 -15.19 16.53
CA TRP A 170 -15.78 -15.25 16.83
C TRP A 170 -15.46 -14.97 18.30
N ALA A 171 -16.47 -14.96 19.17
CA ALA A 171 -16.32 -14.85 20.62
C ALA A 171 -15.43 -15.99 21.12
N GLY A 172 -14.22 -15.65 21.57
CA GLY A 172 -13.24 -16.62 22.09
C GLY A 172 -12.20 -17.14 21.08
N ALA A 173 -12.28 -16.79 19.80
CA ALA A 173 -11.24 -17.11 18.81
C ALA A 173 -9.96 -16.25 18.95
N GLY A 174 -9.97 -15.32 19.90
CA GLY A 174 -8.79 -14.61 20.40
C GLY A 174 -8.45 -13.35 19.61
N VAL A 175 -8.17 -12.30 20.39
CA VAL A 175 -7.28 -11.20 20.06
C VAL A 175 -5.98 -11.75 19.46
N GLY A 176 -5.60 -11.30 18.27
CA GLY A 176 -4.34 -11.72 17.60
C GLY A 176 -4.45 -12.92 16.66
N ASN A 177 -5.66 -13.40 16.36
CA ASN A 177 -5.86 -14.43 15.34
C ASN A 177 -5.95 -13.81 13.94
N ASP A 178 -4.82 -13.83 13.23
CA ASP A 178 -4.64 -13.42 11.83
C ASP A 178 -5.73 -13.91 10.88
N ARG A 179 -6.26 -15.12 11.12
CA ARG A 179 -7.33 -15.71 10.33
C ARG A 179 -8.65 -14.99 10.56
N VAL A 180 -8.95 -14.61 11.80
CA VAL A 180 -10.18 -13.89 12.17
C VAL A 180 -10.17 -12.49 11.56
N GLN A 181 -9.05 -11.78 11.64
CA GLN A 181 -8.88 -10.47 11.01
C GLN A 181 -9.12 -10.53 9.49
N ARG A 182 -8.53 -11.53 8.81
CA ARG A 182 -8.77 -11.74 7.36
C ARG A 182 -10.23 -12.01 7.03
N VAL A 183 -10.95 -12.74 7.88
CA VAL A 183 -12.39 -12.99 7.67
C VAL A 183 -13.19 -11.70 7.89
N MET A 184 -12.84 -10.89 8.89
CA MET A 184 -13.47 -9.59 9.13
C MET A 184 -13.33 -8.65 7.92
N LEU A 185 -12.11 -8.49 7.42
CA LEU A 185 -11.83 -7.63 6.25
C LEU A 185 -12.55 -8.11 4.99
N ARG A 186 -12.70 -9.43 4.79
CA ARG A 186 -13.49 -9.98 3.69
C ARG A 186 -14.98 -9.68 3.82
N GLU A 187 -15.52 -9.69 5.03
CA GLU A 187 -16.92 -9.34 5.27
C GLU A 187 -17.16 -7.86 4.95
N ILE A 188 -16.24 -6.99 5.39
CA ILE A 188 -16.28 -5.56 5.10
C ILE A 188 -16.14 -5.31 3.59
N GLU A 189 -15.20 -5.95 2.92
CA GLU A 189 -15.07 -5.87 1.45
C GLU A 189 -16.34 -6.32 0.75
N SER A 190 -16.95 -7.42 1.19
CA SER A 190 -18.21 -7.92 0.64
C SER A 190 -19.34 -6.89 0.78
N TYR A 191 -19.43 -6.24 1.93
CA TYR A 191 -20.40 -5.18 2.18
C TYR A 191 -20.14 -3.93 1.32
N MET A 192 -18.88 -3.47 1.24
CA MET A 192 -18.49 -2.32 0.39
C MET A 192 -18.77 -2.60 -1.10
N ARG A 193 -18.52 -3.83 -1.56
CA ARG A 193 -18.79 -4.25 -2.95
C ARG A 193 -20.27 -4.23 -3.28
N THR A 194 -21.11 -4.75 -2.39
CA THR A 194 -22.56 -4.83 -2.63
C THR A 194 -23.25 -3.46 -2.54
N SER A 195 -22.73 -2.55 -1.72
CA SER A 195 -23.25 -1.19 -1.58
C SER A 195 -22.71 -0.20 -2.63
N GLY A 196 -21.47 -0.38 -3.11
CA GLY A 196 -20.76 0.56 -4.00
C GLY A 196 -20.57 0.13 -5.46
N GLY A 197 -20.83 -1.13 -5.83
CA GLY A 197 -20.87 -1.57 -7.24
C GLY A 197 -19.51 -1.83 -7.93
N GLY A 198 -18.44 -2.21 -7.21
CA GLY A 198 -17.13 -2.51 -7.79
C GLY A 198 -16.17 -3.29 -6.88
N ILE A 199 -15.04 -3.76 -7.42
CA ILE A 199 -13.96 -4.38 -6.63
C ILE A 199 -13.30 -3.30 -5.78
N SER A 200 -13.46 -3.36 -4.46
CA SER A 200 -12.86 -2.40 -3.53
C SER A 200 -11.35 -2.63 -3.40
N THR A 201 -10.57 -1.55 -3.46
CA THR A 201 -9.14 -1.58 -3.17
C THR A 201 -8.86 -1.12 -1.74
N VAL A 202 -7.61 -1.28 -1.29
CA VAL A 202 -7.12 -0.70 -0.03
C VAL A 202 -7.28 0.82 -0.05
N ALA A 203 -6.98 1.47 -1.19
CA ALA A 203 -7.16 2.91 -1.33
C ALA A 203 -8.63 3.34 -1.14
N ASP A 204 -9.59 2.55 -1.61
CA ASP A 204 -11.02 2.85 -1.41
C ASP A 204 -11.41 2.80 0.06
N ALA A 205 -10.95 1.78 0.79
CA ALA A 205 -11.21 1.65 2.23
C ALA A 205 -10.53 2.75 3.05
N VAL A 206 -9.28 3.12 2.73
CA VAL A 206 -8.62 4.26 3.37
C VAL A 206 -9.35 5.57 3.07
N LYS A 207 -9.81 5.76 1.83
CA LYS A 207 -10.60 6.93 1.45
C LYS A 207 -11.90 7.00 2.23
N ASP A 208 -12.60 5.87 2.41
CA ASP A 208 -13.81 5.81 3.24
C ASP A 208 -13.51 6.18 4.70
N CYS A 209 -12.41 5.69 5.29
CA CYS A 209 -11.98 6.09 6.64
C CYS A 209 -11.74 7.60 6.75
N ILE A 210 -11.03 8.19 5.77
CA ILE A 210 -10.77 9.64 5.73
C ILE A 210 -12.08 10.44 5.66
N VAL A 211 -13.01 10.02 4.79
CA VAL A 211 -14.29 10.72 4.62
C VAL A 211 -15.17 10.61 5.86
N ARG A 212 -15.29 9.41 6.44
CA ARG A 212 -16.13 9.17 7.62
C ARG A 212 -15.61 9.86 8.87
N SER A 213 -14.29 9.94 9.01
CA SER A 213 -13.66 10.69 10.11
C SER A 213 -13.75 12.21 9.98
N GLY A 214 -14.23 12.72 8.84
CA GLY A 214 -14.23 14.16 8.56
C GLY A 214 -12.81 14.74 8.44
N SER A 215 -11.80 13.88 8.24
CA SER A 215 -10.41 14.28 8.16
C SER A 215 -10.09 14.96 6.83
N SER A 216 -9.20 15.95 6.85
CA SER A 216 -8.64 16.58 5.66
C SER A 216 -7.37 15.87 5.14
N ALA A 217 -7.00 14.72 5.72
CA ALA A 217 -5.82 13.98 5.31
C ALA A 217 -5.92 13.58 3.84
N THR A 218 -4.83 13.79 3.08
CA THR A 218 -4.79 13.42 1.66
C THR A 218 -4.44 11.93 1.52
N LEU A 219 -5.13 11.24 0.61
CA LEU A 219 -4.74 9.87 0.23
C LEU A 219 -3.62 9.92 -0.81
N LEU A 220 -2.44 9.45 -0.41
CA LEU A 220 -1.26 9.33 -1.26
C LEU A 220 -1.07 7.88 -1.68
N SER A 221 -0.55 7.66 -2.88
CA SER A 221 -0.24 6.32 -3.35
C SER A 221 1.14 6.24 -3.97
N TRP A 222 1.74 5.05 -3.88
CA TRP A 222 3.03 4.72 -4.47
C TRP A 222 2.99 3.32 -5.10
N ASP A 223 3.98 3.00 -5.92
CA ASP A 223 4.05 1.73 -6.66
C ASP A 223 5.37 0.97 -6.42
N ASP A 224 5.40 -0.29 -6.87
CA ASP A 224 6.56 -1.17 -6.71
C ASP A 224 7.83 -0.61 -7.40
N GLN A 225 7.69 0.22 -8.44
CA GLN A 225 8.85 0.89 -9.07
C GLN A 225 9.43 1.97 -8.16
N THR A 226 8.57 2.77 -7.53
CA THR A 226 8.95 3.80 -6.55
C THR A 226 9.64 3.16 -5.35
N LYS A 227 9.10 2.04 -4.86
CA LYS A 227 9.74 1.21 -3.82
C LYS A 227 11.16 0.79 -4.21
N LYS A 228 11.31 0.13 -5.37
CA LYS A 228 12.63 -0.33 -5.86
C LYS A 228 13.62 0.83 -6.02
N ALA A 229 13.15 1.99 -6.46
CA ALA A 229 14.00 3.17 -6.57
C ALA A 229 14.50 3.63 -5.20
N LEU A 230 13.62 3.71 -4.20
CA LEU A 230 13.98 4.10 -2.82
C LEU A 230 14.88 3.06 -2.13
N GLU A 231 14.66 1.77 -2.36
CA GLU A 231 15.55 0.69 -1.89
C GLU A 231 16.96 0.85 -2.50
N SER A 232 17.05 1.07 -3.81
CA SER A 232 18.34 1.30 -4.49
C SER A 232 19.05 2.59 -4.03
N ILE A 233 18.28 3.63 -3.68
CA ILE A 233 18.83 4.85 -3.09
C ILE A 233 19.41 4.56 -1.71
N THR A 234 18.73 3.72 -0.92
CA THR A 234 19.20 3.30 0.41
C THR A 234 20.47 2.46 0.36
N GLU A 235 20.61 1.58 -0.64
CA GLU A 235 21.86 0.85 -0.88
C GLU A 235 23.06 1.78 -1.13
N ARG A 236 22.85 2.89 -1.85
CA ARG A 236 23.90 3.91 -2.08
C ARG A 236 24.32 4.62 -0.79
N LEU A 237 23.35 4.94 0.07
CA LEU A 237 23.64 5.53 1.38
C LEU A 237 24.43 4.55 2.26
N SER A 238 24.09 3.26 2.23
CA SER A 238 24.85 2.21 2.93
C SER A 238 26.30 2.11 2.45
N ALA A 239 26.57 2.48 1.18
CA ALA A 239 27.91 2.60 0.62
C ALA A 239 28.64 3.91 0.98
N GLY A 240 28.07 4.73 1.88
CA GLY A 240 28.66 5.99 2.35
C GLY A 240 28.48 7.17 1.39
N GLN A 241 27.62 7.06 0.39
CA GLN A 241 27.37 8.15 -0.56
C GLN A 241 26.28 9.08 -0.02
N ALA A 242 26.66 10.29 0.39
CA ALA A 242 25.70 11.34 0.70
C ALA A 242 24.85 11.70 -0.53
N ILE A 243 23.57 11.95 -0.31
CA ILE A 243 22.62 12.32 -1.36
C ILE A 243 22.43 13.84 -1.34
N THR A 244 22.78 14.47 -2.46
CA THR A 244 22.67 15.94 -2.62
C THR A 244 21.41 16.37 -3.36
N SER A 245 20.89 15.53 -4.26
CA SER A 245 19.60 15.72 -4.94
C SER A 245 18.42 15.34 -4.06
N SER A 246 17.22 15.82 -4.39
CA SER A 246 16.00 15.44 -3.66
C SER A 246 15.64 13.97 -3.91
N LEU A 247 14.90 13.33 -2.99
CA LEU A 247 14.47 11.95 -3.19
C LEU A 247 13.52 11.85 -4.38
N LYS A 248 12.64 12.84 -4.59
CA LYS A 248 11.78 12.94 -5.76
C LYS A 248 12.57 12.90 -7.06
N GLU A 249 13.60 13.75 -7.19
CA GLU A 249 14.46 13.81 -8.38
C GLU A 249 15.19 12.48 -8.63
N LEU A 250 15.74 11.88 -7.57
CA LEU A 250 16.46 10.61 -7.67
C LEU A 250 15.55 9.48 -8.11
N VAL A 251 14.34 9.38 -7.55
CA VAL A 251 13.35 8.37 -7.93
C VAL A 251 12.97 8.55 -9.40
N GLN A 252 12.68 9.78 -9.82
CA GLN A 252 12.35 10.07 -11.23
C GLN A 252 13.48 9.70 -12.17
N SER A 253 14.71 10.12 -11.85
CA SER A 253 15.91 9.83 -12.66
C SER A 253 16.14 8.33 -12.84
N ARG A 254 16.05 7.56 -11.74
CA ARG A 254 16.16 6.09 -11.78
C ARG A 254 15.11 5.46 -12.69
N ARG A 255 13.87 5.93 -12.65
CA ARG A 255 12.80 5.42 -13.50
C ARG A 255 13.03 5.75 -14.97
N SER A 256 13.45 6.97 -15.28
CA SER A 256 13.83 7.35 -16.65
C SER A 256 14.95 6.46 -17.19
N GLN A 257 15.97 6.19 -16.39
CA GLN A 257 17.06 5.28 -16.77
C GLN A 257 16.56 3.85 -17.04
N GLN A 258 15.66 3.34 -16.20
CA GLN A 258 15.05 2.02 -16.41
C GLN A 258 14.20 1.96 -17.68
N ALA A 259 13.42 3.01 -17.96
CA ALA A 259 12.60 3.10 -19.17
C ALA A 259 13.48 3.12 -20.44
N ILE A 260 14.57 3.89 -20.42
CA ILE A 260 15.54 3.95 -21.54
C ILE A 260 16.20 2.57 -21.74
N ALA A 261 16.63 1.92 -20.66
CA ALA A 261 17.25 0.59 -20.73
C ALA A 261 16.27 -0.49 -21.23
N ALA A 262 14.98 -0.39 -20.87
CA ALA A 262 13.94 -1.28 -21.37
C ALA A 262 13.65 -1.05 -22.86
N ALA A 263 13.58 0.22 -23.29
CA ALA A 263 13.40 0.58 -24.70
C ALA A 263 14.56 0.11 -25.58
N ALA A 264 15.80 0.18 -25.08
CA ALA A 264 16.98 -0.31 -25.77
C ALA A 264 17.04 -1.85 -25.90
N ARG A 265 16.25 -2.59 -25.10
CA ARG A 265 16.15 -4.06 -25.14
C ARG A 265 15.02 -4.59 -26.03
N LEU A 266 14.14 -3.71 -26.52
CA LEU A 266 13.16 -4.12 -27.54
C LEU A 266 13.90 -4.31 -28.86
N PRO A 267 13.83 -5.50 -29.51
CA PRO A 267 14.40 -5.66 -30.82
C PRO A 267 13.69 -4.70 -31.77
N THR A 268 14.46 -3.83 -32.43
CA THR A 268 13.97 -3.08 -33.59
C THR A 268 13.42 -4.10 -34.59
N SER A 269 12.10 -4.09 -34.79
CA SER A 269 11.47 -4.75 -35.92
C SER A 269 12.12 -4.20 -37.18
N THR A 270 13.05 -4.96 -37.76
CA THR A 270 13.48 -4.76 -39.14
C THR A 270 12.30 -5.11 -40.02
N SER A 271 11.55 -4.08 -40.40
CA SER A 271 10.68 -4.11 -41.56
C SER A 271 11.58 -4.30 -42.79
N ASN A 272 11.83 -5.55 -43.17
CA ASN A 272 12.33 -5.85 -44.51
C ASN A 272 11.17 -5.63 -45.47
N ILE A 273 11.03 -4.37 -45.89
CA ILE A 273 10.29 -3.95 -47.07
C ILE A 273 10.85 -4.73 -48.26
N SER A 274 9.91 -5.35 -48.98
CA SER A 274 10.13 -6.19 -50.15
C SER A 274 10.88 -5.45 -51.25
N ASN A 275 12.04 -5.97 -51.68
CA ASN A 275 12.58 -5.70 -53.00
C ASN A 275 12.25 -6.88 -53.91
N GLN A 276 11.31 -6.65 -54.83
CA GLN A 276 11.14 -7.44 -56.03
C GLN A 276 12.42 -7.37 -56.87
N ALA A 277 13.02 -8.52 -57.15
CA ALA A 277 13.75 -8.74 -58.38
C ALA A 277 13.42 -10.15 -58.87
N ALA A 278 12.80 -10.20 -60.04
CA ALA A 278 12.32 -11.39 -60.70
C ALA A 278 13.48 -12.28 -61.19
N ALA A 279 13.33 -13.60 -61.04
CA ALA A 279 13.90 -14.57 -61.95
C ALA A 279 12.93 -15.74 -62.10
N PHE A 280 12.39 -15.87 -63.31
CA PHE A 280 11.51 -16.93 -63.79
C PHE A 280 12.26 -18.25 -64.00
N SER A 281 11.59 -19.37 -63.66
CA SER A 281 11.51 -20.67 -64.37
C SER A 281 11.34 -21.80 -63.33
N GLY A 282 10.42 -22.77 -63.40
CA GLY A 282 9.37 -23.15 -64.34
C GLY A 282 8.88 -24.58 -63.98
N SER A 283 7.58 -24.85 -64.21
CA SER A 283 6.89 -26.17 -64.22
C SER A 283 6.72 -26.91 -62.88
N SER A 284 5.57 -27.50 -62.49
CA SER A 284 4.54 -28.22 -63.24
C SER A 284 3.21 -28.31 -62.44
N ALA A 285 2.12 -28.61 -63.16
CA ALA A 285 0.69 -28.81 -62.81
C ALA A 285 0.42 -29.76 -61.61
N ALA A 286 -0.76 -29.89 -60.97
CA ALA A 286 -2.16 -29.57 -61.28
C ALA A 286 -3.03 -29.63 -59.96
N PRO A 287 -4.35 -29.35 -59.99
CA PRO A 287 -5.19 -28.93 -58.86
C PRO A 287 -6.06 -30.05 -58.23
N VAL A 288 -6.77 -29.78 -57.12
CA VAL A 288 -8.18 -30.19 -56.85
C VAL A 288 -8.69 -29.58 -55.51
N ALA A 289 -9.96 -29.18 -55.54
CA ALA A 289 -10.73 -28.41 -54.56
C ALA A 289 -11.36 -29.22 -53.40
N ARG A 290 -11.82 -28.51 -52.35
CA ARG A 290 -13.15 -28.57 -51.67
C ARG A 290 -13.09 -27.70 -50.38
N LEU A 291 -13.81 -26.60 -50.23
CA LEU A 291 -15.27 -26.36 -50.14
C LEU A 291 -15.92 -26.99 -48.89
N GLY A 292 -16.48 -26.14 -48.01
CA GLY A 292 -17.30 -26.51 -46.84
C GLY A 292 -17.02 -25.63 -45.61
N ASP A 293 -17.34 -24.33 -45.64
CA ASP A 293 -18.55 -23.72 -45.02
C ASP A 293 -18.74 -24.04 -43.52
N ARG A 294 -18.51 -23.05 -42.65
CA ARG A 294 -19.51 -22.13 -42.03
C ARG A 294 -20.31 -22.80 -40.90
N LEU A 295 -20.11 -22.38 -39.65
CA LEU A 295 -20.81 -21.27 -38.95
C LEU A 295 -22.29 -21.55 -38.66
N LYS A 296 -22.68 -21.18 -37.42
CA LYS A 296 -24.04 -21.04 -36.84
C LYS A 296 -24.53 -22.31 -36.12
N SER A 297 -25.16 -22.25 -34.95
CA SER A 297 -25.63 -21.15 -34.10
C SER A 297 -26.47 -21.78 -32.98
N PHE A 298 -26.47 -21.16 -31.78
CA PHE A 298 -27.69 -20.92 -30.96
C PHE A 298 -28.45 -22.16 -30.40
N VAL A 299 -29.15 -22.17 -29.25
CA VAL A 299 -29.36 -21.29 -28.11
C VAL A 299 -30.24 -22.07 -27.11
N ARG A 300 -30.12 -21.73 -25.82
CA ARG A 300 -31.10 -21.85 -24.70
C ARG A 300 -31.82 -23.19 -24.40
N LYS A 301 -31.57 -23.66 -23.16
CA LYS A 301 -32.51 -23.91 -22.03
C LYS A 301 -34.03 -23.86 -22.33
N PRO A 302 -34.93 -24.60 -21.62
CA PRO A 302 -34.87 -24.74 -20.15
C PRO A 302 -35.52 -25.99 -19.49
N ALA A 303 -35.32 -26.05 -18.16
CA ALA A 303 -36.30 -26.38 -17.09
C ALA A 303 -36.82 -27.82 -16.83
N ARG A 304 -36.57 -28.20 -15.56
CA ARG A 304 -37.52 -28.60 -14.48
C ARG A 304 -37.73 -30.09 -14.16
N ARG A 305 -37.57 -30.34 -12.84
CA ARG A 305 -38.21 -31.31 -11.92
C ARG A 305 -37.84 -32.77 -12.16
N LEU A 306 -37.60 -33.58 -11.12
CA LEU A 306 -38.12 -33.59 -9.75
C LEU A 306 -37.03 -33.51 -8.68
#